data_AF-A0A4Y7U1T2-F1
#
_entry.id   AF-A0A4Y7U1T2-F1
#
_cell.length_a   1.000
_cell.length_b   1.000
_cell.length_c   1.000
_cell.angle_alpha   90.00
_cell.angle_beta   90.00
_cell.angle_gamma   90.00
#
_symmetry.space_group_name_H-M   'P 1'
#
loop_
_entity.id
_entity.type
_entity.pdbx_description
1 polymer ?
#
loop_
_entity_poly.entity_id
_entity_poly.type
_entity_poly.pdbx_seq_one_letter_code
_entity_poly.pdbx_strand_id
1 'polypeptide(L)'
;LVLFGIGFAVYKQNITDKTPQHKFDFKSTDIVLQLEDGNVQIISEDHTIQVRDSKGNIVGNQSGDKLVYENNSDLEKLSYNTIKIPYGKKFQLQL
;
A
#
# COMPACT_ATOMS: atom_id res chain seq x y z
N LEU A 1 -1.73 -29.71 29.87
CA LEU A 1 -2.74 -29.47 28.80
C LEU A 1 -3.42 -28.11 28.96
N VAL A 2 -2.68 -27.04 29.31
CA VAL A 2 -3.22 -25.67 29.50
C VAL A 2 -2.39 -24.61 28.73
N LEU A 3 -1.15 -24.92 28.35
CA LEU A 3 -0.28 -23.97 27.63
C LEU A 3 -0.52 -23.91 26.10
N PHE A 4 -1.15 -24.93 25.51
CA PHE A 4 -1.47 -24.93 24.07
C PHE A 4 -2.66 -24.01 23.72
N GLY A 5 -3.57 -23.74 24.66
CA GLY A 5 -4.75 -22.90 24.41
C GLY A 5 -4.42 -21.41 24.31
N ILE A 6 -3.44 -20.93 25.10
CA ILE A 6 -3.06 -19.51 25.15
C ILE A 6 -2.27 -19.14 23.89
N GLY A 7 -1.37 -20.01 23.43
CA GLY A 7 -0.60 -19.78 22.21
C GLY A 7 -1.47 -19.66 20.95
N PHE A 8 -2.55 -20.44 20.86
CA PHE A 8 -3.47 -20.39 19.72
C PHE A 8 -4.30 -19.09 19.67
N ALA A 9 -4.66 -18.54 20.82
CA ALA A 9 -5.41 -17.28 20.91
C ALA A 9 -4.58 -16.07 20.43
N VAL A 10 -3.30 -16.01 20.81
CA VAL A 10 -2.37 -14.94 20.39
C VAL A 10 -2.05 -15.05 18.88
N TYR A 11 -2.00 -16.27 18.33
CA TYR A 11 -1.80 -16.46 16.90
C TYR A 11 -2.97 -15.94 16.06
N LYS A 12 -4.23 -16.12 16.52
CA LYS A 12 -5.40 -15.59 15.81
C LYS A 12 -5.54 -14.08 15.85
N GLN A 13 -5.00 -13.41 16.88
CA GLN A 13 -5.05 -11.95 16.98
C GLN A 13 -4.15 -11.23 15.95
N ASN A 14 -3.11 -11.89 15.45
CA ASN A 14 -2.22 -11.36 14.41
C ASN A 14 -2.71 -11.63 12.96
N ILE A 15 -3.88 -12.28 12.77
CA ILE A 15 -4.38 -12.71 11.45
C ILE A 15 -5.71 -12.03 11.08
N THR A 16 -6.13 -10.99 11.84
CA THR A 16 -7.39 -10.27 11.56
C THR A 16 -7.17 -8.79 11.27
N ASP A 17 -6.12 -8.46 10.52
CA ASP A 17 -6.17 -7.24 9.71
C ASP A 17 -6.89 -7.60 8.42
N LYS A 18 -8.23 -7.65 8.48
CA LYS A 18 -9.03 -7.56 7.26
C LYS A 18 -8.79 -6.17 6.72
N THR A 19 -7.78 -6.04 5.85
CA THR A 19 -7.64 -4.89 4.96
C THR A 19 -9.02 -4.65 4.39
N PRO A 20 -9.65 -3.50 4.64
CA PRO A 20 -10.99 -3.23 4.13
C PRO A 20 -10.91 -3.46 2.63
N GLN A 21 -11.63 -4.47 2.14
CA GLN A 21 -11.74 -4.71 0.71
C GLN A 21 -12.53 -3.54 0.14
N HIS A 22 -11.82 -2.46 -0.17
CA HIS A 22 -12.33 -1.34 -0.90
C HIS A 22 -12.78 -1.93 -2.23
N LYS A 23 -14.10 -1.89 -2.50
CA LYS A 23 -14.63 -2.34 -3.78
C LYS A 23 -13.81 -1.64 -4.86
N PHE A 24 -13.25 -2.43 -5.76
CA PHE A 24 -12.36 -2.00 -6.83
C PHE A 24 -13.21 -1.26 -7.90
N ASP A 25 -13.68 -0.07 -7.56
CA ASP A 25 -14.48 0.83 -8.41
C ASP A 25 -13.57 1.95 -8.92
N PHE A 26 -12.71 1.61 -9.88
CA PHE A 26 -11.81 2.58 -10.49
C PHE A 26 -12.57 3.49 -11.43
N LYS A 27 -12.42 4.80 -11.23
CA LYS A 27 -12.84 5.81 -12.19
C LYS A 27 -11.69 6.15 -13.11
N SER A 28 -12.00 6.55 -14.35
CA SER A 28 -10.98 7.03 -15.29
C SER A 28 -10.24 8.29 -14.81
N THR A 29 -10.75 8.94 -13.77
CA THR A 29 -10.23 10.15 -13.12
C THR A 29 -9.24 9.89 -11.99
N ASP A 30 -9.04 8.64 -11.61
CA ASP A 30 -8.23 8.29 -10.45
C ASP A 30 -6.74 8.23 -10.78
N ILE A 31 -5.91 8.61 -9.82
CA ILE A 31 -4.46 8.41 -9.93
C ILE A 31 -4.18 6.95 -9.58
N VAL A 32 -3.30 6.31 -10.33
CA VAL A 32 -3.01 4.88 -10.19
C VAL A 32 -1.53 4.67 -9.98
N LEU A 33 -1.18 3.94 -8.92
CA LEU A 33 0.17 3.46 -8.67
C LEU A 33 0.24 1.97 -8.97
N GLN A 34 1.07 1.60 -9.95
CA GLN A 34 1.43 0.22 -10.24
C GLN A 34 2.80 -0.07 -9.64
N LEU A 35 2.87 -1.09 -8.81
CA LEU A 35 4.09 -1.59 -8.19
C LEU A 35 4.87 -2.51 -9.13
N GLU A 36 6.12 -2.83 -8.76
CA GLU A 36 7.01 -3.71 -9.52
C GLU A 36 6.43 -5.11 -9.80
N ASP A 37 5.59 -5.62 -8.90
CA ASP A 37 4.95 -6.93 -8.99
C ASP A 37 3.67 -6.89 -9.84
N GLY A 38 3.33 -5.72 -10.38
CA GLY A 38 2.11 -5.48 -11.14
C GLY A 38 0.90 -5.17 -10.28
N ASN A 39 1.01 -5.15 -8.95
CA ASN A 39 -0.09 -4.78 -8.07
C ASN A 39 -0.44 -3.31 -8.27
N VAL A 40 -1.74 -3.04 -8.33
CA VAL A 40 -2.29 -1.71 -8.62
C VAL A 40 -2.99 -1.17 -7.39
N GLN A 41 -2.62 0.05 -6.99
CA GLN A 41 -3.24 0.79 -5.91
C GLN A 41 -3.87 2.07 -6.44
N ILE A 42 -5.13 2.32 -6.05
CA ILE A 42 -5.83 3.57 -6.34
C ILE A 42 -5.34 4.62 -5.37
N ILE A 43 -4.84 5.72 -5.90
CA ILE A 43 -4.53 6.91 -5.14
C ILE A 43 -5.66 7.92 -5.38
N SER A 44 -6.40 8.23 -4.33
CA SER A 44 -7.45 9.24 -4.35
C SER A 44 -7.09 10.41 -3.43
N GLU A 45 -7.48 11.61 -3.84
CA GLU A 45 -7.29 12.85 -3.07
C GLU A 45 -7.99 12.79 -1.69
N ASP A 46 -9.06 12.00 -1.58
CA ASP A 46 -9.92 11.95 -0.39
C ASP A 46 -9.47 10.94 0.66
N HIS A 47 -8.45 10.11 0.36
CA HIS A 47 -8.04 9.00 1.21
C HIS A 47 -6.54 9.01 1.48
N THR A 48 -6.19 8.30 2.55
CA THR A 48 -4.81 8.01 2.95
C THR A 48 -4.61 6.50 2.84
N ILE A 49 -3.60 6.07 2.11
CA ILE A 49 -3.24 4.66 1.96
C ILE A 49 -1.78 4.42 2.33
N GLN A 50 -1.52 3.25 2.92
CA GLN A 50 -0.16 2.74 3.06
C GLN A 50 0.19 1.92 1.83
N VAL A 51 1.25 2.34 1.14
CA VAL A 51 1.78 1.62 0.00
C VAL A 51 2.65 0.49 0.53
N ARG A 52 2.28 -0.75 0.19
CA ARG A 52 3.01 -1.96 0.59
C ARG A 52 3.63 -2.65 -0.61
N ASP A 53 4.81 -3.22 -0.42
CA ASP A 53 5.45 -4.07 -1.42
C ASP A 53 4.82 -5.48 -1.47
N SER A 54 5.30 -6.32 -2.39
CA SER A 54 4.89 -7.72 -2.55
C SER A 54 5.11 -8.59 -1.29
N LYS A 55 6.02 -8.18 -0.40
CA LYS A 55 6.35 -8.85 0.86
C LYS A 55 5.49 -8.33 2.02
N GLY A 56 4.68 -7.29 1.81
CA GLY A 56 3.82 -6.67 2.80
C GLY A 56 4.48 -5.54 3.60
N ASN A 57 5.73 -5.19 3.31
CA ASN A 57 6.46 -4.10 3.96
C ASN A 57 5.87 -2.76 3.53
N ILE A 58 5.79 -1.81 4.46
CA ILE A 58 5.40 -0.44 4.12
C ILE A 58 6.59 0.22 3.43
N VAL A 59 6.37 0.68 2.20
CA VAL A 59 7.38 1.37 1.39
C VAL A 59 7.05 2.84 1.19
N GLY A 60 5.84 3.25 1.56
CA GLY A 60 5.45 4.65 1.51
C GLY A 60 4.07 4.90 2.10
N ASN A 61 3.82 6.17 2.39
CA ASN A 61 2.56 6.66 2.91
C ASN A 61 2.01 7.68 1.93
N GLN A 62 0.83 7.40 1.37
CA GLN A 62 0.11 8.32 0.52
C GLN A 62 -0.94 9.06 1.34
N SER A 63 -1.05 10.37 1.10
CA SER A 63 -2.13 11.20 1.61
C SER A 63 -2.50 12.24 0.55
N GLY A 64 -3.75 12.21 0.10
CA GLY A 64 -4.23 13.08 -0.96
C GLY A 64 -3.48 12.91 -2.28
N ASP A 65 -2.91 14.00 -2.80
CA ASP A 65 -2.08 14.00 -4.01
C ASP A 65 -0.58 13.82 -3.72
N LYS A 66 -0.20 13.42 -2.50
CA LYS A 66 1.19 13.26 -2.09
C LYS A 66 1.50 11.81 -1.71
N LEU A 67 2.61 11.28 -2.24
CA LEU A 67 3.24 10.04 -1.79
C LEU A 67 4.62 10.33 -1.20
N VAL A 68 4.84 9.90 0.04
CA VAL A 68 6.14 9.92 0.71
C VAL A 68 6.67 8.50 0.77
N TYR A 69 7.79 8.23 0.11
CA TYR A 69 8.49 6.96 0.24
C TYR A 69 9.25 6.91 1.56
N GLU A 70 9.29 5.73 2.18
CA GLU A 70 10.11 5.50 3.35
C GLU A 70 11.53 5.13 2.89
N ASN A 71 12.53 5.79 3.48
CA ASN A 71 13.94 5.55 3.18
C ASN A 71 14.48 4.36 4.00
N ASN A 72 13.77 3.24 3.93
CA ASN A 72 14.15 2.00 4.59
C ASN A 72 15.01 1.22 3.59
N SER A 73 16.32 1.37 3.72
CA SER A 73 17.36 1.07 2.74
C SER A 73 17.61 -0.41 2.40
N ASP A 74 16.70 -1.32 2.71
CA ASP A 74 16.88 -2.77 2.48
C ASP A 74 16.36 -3.20 1.10
N LEU A 75 16.54 -2.36 0.09
CA LEU A 75 16.28 -2.70 -1.30
C LEU A 75 17.41 -3.63 -1.80
N GLU A 76 17.19 -4.94 -1.69
CA GLU A 76 18.10 -5.96 -2.24
C GLU A 76 18.26 -5.85 -3.77
N LYS A 77 17.28 -5.23 -4.44
CA LYS A 77 17.23 -5.11 -5.90
C LYS A 77 16.61 -3.78 -6.34
N LEU A 78 17.08 -3.27 -7.47
CA LEU A 78 16.48 -2.13 -8.16
C LEU A 78 15.05 -2.48 -8.61
N SER A 79 14.11 -1.66 -8.18
CA SER A 79 12.67 -1.79 -8.39
C SER A 79 12.12 -0.55 -9.08
N TYR A 80 11.08 -0.70 -9.89
CA TYR A 80 10.41 0.41 -10.57
C TYR A 80 8.90 0.34 -10.34
N ASN A 81 8.34 1.46 -9.90
CA ASN A 81 6.90 1.67 -9.80
C ASN A 81 6.46 2.67 -10.86
N THR A 82 5.27 2.47 -11.43
CA THR A 82 4.69 3.35 -12.45
C THR A 82 3.51 4.10 -11.84
N ILE A 83 3.53 5.43 -11.92
CA ILE A 83 2.39 6.27 -11.55
C ILE A 83 1.70 6.84 -12.79
N LYS A 84 0.39 6.65 -12.88
CA LYS A 84 -0.45 7.19 -13.95
C LYS A 84 -1.32 8.31 -13.40
N ILE A 85 -1.16 9.50 -13.97
CA ILE A 85 -1.87 10.71 -13.55
C ILE A 85 -2.77 11.16 -14.70
N PRO A 86 -4.10 11.05 -14.58
CA PRO A 86 -5.01 11.41 -15.66
C PRO A 86 -5.24 12.94 -15.71
N TYR A 87 -5.64 13.42 -16.89
CA TYR A 87 -6.15 14.79 -17.12
C TYR A 87 -5.24 15.94 -16.64
N GLY A 88 -3.93 15.73 -16.55
CA GLY A 88 -2.99 16.78 -16.14
C GLY A 88 -3.11 17.19 -14.66
N LYS A 89 -3.65 16.32 -13.80
CA LYS A 89 -3.63 16.50 -12.35
C LYS A 89 -2.20 16.69 -11.82
N LYS A 90 -2.05 17.34 -10.68
CA LYS A 90 -0.77 17.45 -9.97
C LYS A 90 -0.64 16.29 -8.99
N PHE A 91 0.58 15.82 -8.80
CA PHE A 91 0.90 14.80 -7.82
C PHE A 91 2.30 15.07 -7.27
N GLN A 92 2.44 15.05 -5.95
CA GLN A 92 3.70 15.28 -5.27
C GLN A 92 4.33 13.96 -4.85
N LEU A 93 5.60 13.79 -5.23
CA LEU A 93 6.43 12.67 -4.80
C LEU A 93 7.53 13.18 -3.88
N GLN A 94 7.73 12.53 -2.74
CA GLN A 94 8.85 12.75 -1.82
C GLN A 94 9.57 11.43 -1.60
N LEU A 95 10.89 11.45 -1.75
CA LEU A 95 11.79 10.30 -1.58
C LEU A 95 12.55 10.40 -0.27
#